data_AF-A0A497B985-F1
#
_entry.id   AF-A0A497B985-F1
#
_cell.length_a   1.000
_cell.length_b   1.000
_cell.length_c   1.000
_cell.angle_alpha   90.00
_cell.angle_beta   90.00
_cell.angle_gamma   90.00
#
_symmetry.space_group_name_H-M   'P 1'
#
loop_
_entity.id
_entity.type
_entity.pdbx_description
1 polymer ?
#
loop_
_entity_poly.entity_id
_entity_poly.type
_entity_poly.pdbx_seq_one_letter_code
_entity_poly.pdbx_strand_id
1 'polypeptide(L)'
;MLGCIRRRSDLISLVILFVSFRFFALMLLRPGGFIADYSDFNTSFLPFARWSRYALYPYVHFWMEYPPLFPWLVVVLYRLSLLLPPWDDPRLWFNTLMGLTVLAFEVGNLMLIYLIGCRIWGRDKGRLAGWFYLGLFAPFYTALGWFDNPPLFFILLALYLWLLKDNLGPRFRWASGIALGIGFMLKIVPGLALPLGFRLFPKKKSLLLYASAFTITVALISAPFFLQNPRLFITSFRAMAGRSSWETVWALVDNYYSYGVIAGDRFSTPESFAVHPSRIPGIVPFLLWGVVYLGILSYRGGWGESRRLVAAVALVFTSYFLFAKGYSPQHIVYLLPFIILLMPNLKGIVYAIILTWFNLMEATGYFIMFPDQQWLLMLTVAMRTLTFLALCIEYAASLWGGRLSHLARWAFTGWLLIALGAAVLSIPRLGGAYFHTRIAQEPCHELISRVALHKPEGDVALLFLGGELHDRLYPYLPRSIPVYLLPEEPLSTGALGEERAKFITRVRGQLNGFWVVVDKGNPSDQEALAWLEGFLGQGETVIEAGQCAVISYPLK
;
A
#
# COMPACT_ATOMS: atom_id res chain seq x y z
N MET A 1 3.82 3.49 36.55
CA MET A 1 4.02 4.43 35.43
C MET A 1 5.45 4.97 35.39
N LEU A 2 5.96 5.51 36.50
CA LEU A 2 7.35 5.98 36.63
C LEU A 2 8.39 4.90 36.26
N GLY A 3 8.09 3.60 36.44
CA GLY A 3 8.98 2.49 36.06
C GLY A 3 9.27 2.33 34.56
N CYS A 4 8.30 2.57 33.65
CA CYS A 4 8.57 2.51 32.20
C CYS A 4 9.30 3.75 31.69
N ILE A 5 9.14 4.90 32.35
CA ILE A 5 9.79 6.16 32.00
C ILE A 5 11.17 6.30 32.70
N ARG A 6 11.45 5.48 33.72
CA ARG A 6 12.64 5.61 34.60
C ARG A 6 13.98 5.37 33.90
N ARG A 7 14.02 4.66 32.77
CA ARG A 7 15.17 4.63 31.85
C ARG A 7 14.75 5.22 30.52
N ARG A 8 14.85 6.55 30.44
CA ARG A 8 14.53 7.34 29.25
C ARG A 8 15.37 6.91 28.03
N SER A 9 16.53 6.29 28.24
CA SER A 9 17.48 5.89 27.19
C SER A 9 16.88 5.02 26.09
N ASP A 10 16.08 4.01 26.43
CA ASP A 10 15.62 3.02 25.44
C ASP A 10 14.57 3.63 24.50
N LEU A 11 13.61 4.37 25.06
CA LEU A 11 12.58 5.07 24.28
C LEU A 11 13.20 6.18 23.43
N ILE A 12 14.16 6.94 23.98
CA ILE A 12 14.89 7.96 23.23
C ILE A 12 15.62 7.32 22.05
N SER A 13 16.34 6.22 22.26
CA SER A 13 17.06 5.53 21.18
C SER A 13 16.10 5.03 20.09
N LEU A 14 14.97 4.44 20.50
CA LEU A 14 13.94 3.98 19.57
C LEU A 14 13.35 5.13 18.74
N VAL A 15 13.05 6.28 19.38
CA VAL A 15 12.52 7.47 18.69
C VAL A 15 13.56 8.07 17.75
N ILE A 16 14.82 8.20 18.17
CA ILE A 16 15.90 8.72 17.32
C ILE A 16 16.03 7.85 16.06
N LEU A 17 16.16 6.53 16.22
CA LEU A 17 16.27 5.62 15.08
C LEU A 17 15.03 5.68 14.17
N PHE A 18 13.84 5.73 14.75
CA PHE A 18 12.58 5.83 14.01
C PHE A 18 12.49 7.11 13.18
N VAL A 19 12.82 8.25 13.78
CA VAL A 19 12.78 9.57 13.13
C VAL A 19 13.85 9.66 12.06
N SER A 20 15.11 9.29 12.37
CA SER A 20 16.21 9.34 11.41
C SER A 20 15.92 8.46 10.20
N PHE A 21 15.51 7.21 10.41
CA PHE A 21 15.18 6.28 9.33
C PHE A 21 14.08 6.83 8.42
N ARG A 22 12.96 7.27 8.99
CA ARG A 22 11.83 7.80 8.19
C ARG A 22 12.14 9.13 7.54
N PHE A 23 12.91 10.00 8.18
CA PHE A 23 13.34 11.26 7.61
C PHE A 23 14.23 11.04 6.38
N PHE A 24 15.27 10.21 6.49
CA PHE A 24 16.14 9.91 5.35
C PHE A 24 15.38 9.17 4.24
N ALA A 25 14.47 8.26 4.59
CA ALA A 25 13.61 7.62 3.62
C ALA A 25 12.71 8.61 2.87
N LEU A 26 12.12 9.58 3.57
CA LEU A 26 11.32 10.64 2.93
C LEU A 26 12.14 11.46 1.93
N MET A 27 13.42 11.69 2.21
CA MET A 27 14.29 12.49 1.33
C MET A 27 14.87 11.70 0.16
N LEU A 28 15.14 10.41 0.36
CA LEU A 28 15.96 9.61 -0.56
C LEU A 28 15.19 8.48 -1.26
N LEU A 29 14.00 8.11 -0.79
CA LEU A 29 13.21 7.04 -1.37
C LEU A 29 11.94 7.57 -2.02
N ARG A 30 11.65 7.06 -3.22
CA ARG A 30 10.36 7.27 -3.89
C ARG A 30 9.39 6.16 -3.49
N PRO A 31 8.15 6.50 -3.07
CA PRO A 31 7.12 5.50 -2.81
C PRO A 31 6.94 4.59 -4.03
N GLY A 32 7.18 3.29 -3.82
CA GLY A 32 7.01 2.20 -4.81
C GLY A 32 8.21 1.93 -5.72
N GLY A 33 9.30 2.71 -5.60
CA GLY A 33 10.61 2.40 -6.15
C GLY A 33 10.60 2.07 -7.65
N PHE A 34 11.17 0.92 -8.02
CA PHE A 34 11.25 0.46 -9.42
C PHE A 34 9.92 -0.06 -10.00
N ILE A 35 8.89 -0.27 -9.16
CA ILE A 35 7.63 -0.83 -9.63
C ILE A 35 6.64 0.28 -9.98
N ALA A 36 6.51 1.28 -9.12
CA ALA A 36 5.67 2.45 -9.39
C ALA A 36 6.08 3.65 -8.56
N ASP A 37 6.28 4.81 -9.18
CA ASP A 37 6.34 6.10 -8.47
C ASP A 37 4.89 6.54 -8.16
N TYR A 38 4.29 5.92 -7.15
CA TYR A 38 2.87 6.09 -6.82
C TYR A 38 2.67 6.51 -5.37
N SER A 39 2.04 7.67 -5.18
CA SER A 39 1.66 8.22 -3.88
C SER A 39 0.47 9.16 -4.02
N ASP A 40 -0.47 9.08 -3.07
CA ASP A 40 -1.60 10.00 -2.98
C ASP A 40 -1.15 11.45 -2.75
N PHE A 41 0.03 11.70 -2.18
CA PHE A 41 0.60 13.05 -2.11
C PHE A 41 0.64 13.68 -3.51
N ASN A 42 1.12 12.93 -4.49
CA ASN A 42 1.31 13.39 -5.86
C ASN A 42 0.07 13.23 -6.73
N THR A 43 -0.62 12.09 -6.64
CA THR A 43 -1.72 11.72 -7.54
C THR A 43 -3.06 12.27 -7.11
N SER A 44 -3.25 12.51 -5.80
CA SER A 44 -4.54 12.91 -5.24
C SER A 44 -4.49 14.28 -4.55
N PHE A 45 -3.50 14.53 -3.69
CA PHE A 45 -3.49 15.68 -2.78
C PHE A 45 -2.98 16.95 -3.48
N LEU A 46 -1.81 16.88 -4.12
CA LEU A 46 -1.23 18.00 -4.83
C LEU A 46 -2.14 18.56 -5.94
N PRO A 47 -2.85 17.74 -6.76
CA PRO A 47 -3.75 18.25 -7.78
C PRO A 47 -4.85 19.19 -7.24
N PHE A 48 -5.58 18.81 -6.19
CA PHE A 48 -6.60 19.70 -5.64
C PHE A 48 -5.99 20.85 -4.82
N ALA A 49 -4.82 20.66 -4.21
CA ALA A 49 -4.14 21.73 -3.49
C ALA A 49 -3.78 22.89 -4.44
N ARG A 50 -3.37 22.56 -5.68
CA ARG A 50 -3.05 23.51 -6.74
C ARG A 50 -4.22 24.41 -7.13
N TRP A 51 -5.47 23.97 -6.95
CA TRP A 51 -6.64 24.82 -7.21
C TRP A 51 -6.67 26.08 -6.36
N SER A 52 -6.00 26.07 -5.21
CA SER A 52 -5.82 27.29 -4.41
C SER A 52 -5.12 28.40 -5.19
N ARG A 53 -4.28 28.13 -6.19
CA ARG A 53 -3.69 29.17 -7.07
C ARG A 53 -4.76 30.07 -7.71
N TYR A 54 -5.96 29.52 -7.95
CA TYR A 54 -7.10 30.22 -8.51
C TYR A 54 -8.11 30.69 -7.44
N ALA A 55 -7.65 30.78 -6.17
CA ALA A 55 -8.49 31.08 -5.01
C ALA A 55 -9.65 30.09 -4.76
N LEU A 56 -9.55 28.86 -5.28
CA LEU A 56 -10.53 27.80 -5.04
C LEU A 56 -10.12 26.97 -3.82
N TYR A 57 -11.04 26.79 -2.88
CA TYR A 57 -10.79 26.18 -1.58
C TYR A 57 -11.80 25.07 -1.24
N PRO A 58 -11.36 23.98 -0.58
CA PRO A 58 -12.25 22.89 -0.16
C PRO A 58 -13.37 23.41 0.74
N TYR A 59 -14.58 22.90 0.52
CA TYR A 59 -15.81 23.25 1.25
C TYR A 59 -16.32 24.68 1.07
N VAL A 60 -15.61 25.50 0.29
CA VAL A 60 -16.08 26.83 -0.13
C VAL A 60 -16.53 26.75 -1.59
N HIS A 61 -15.65 26.19 -2.44
CA HIS A 61 -15.81 26.17 -3.89
C HIS A 61 -16.00 24.76 -4.46
N PHE A 62 -15.48 23.73 -3.78
CA PHE A 62 -15.64 22.33 -4.18
C PHE A 62 -15.74 21.41 -2.96
N TRP A 63 -16.41 20.27 -3.10
CA TRP A 63 -16.49 19.27 -2.03
C TRP A 63 -15.31 18.28 -2.11
N MET A 64 -15.00 17.63 -0.99
CA MET A 64 -13.96 16.61 -0.89
C MET A 64 -14.48 15.39 -0.15
N GLU A 65 -13.87 14.24 -0.39
CA GLU A 65 -14.18 12.97 0.26
C GLU A 65 -13.63 12.77 1.67
N TYR A 66 -12.90 13.77 2.17
CA TYR A 66 -12.25 13.74 3.48
C TYR A 66 -12.80 14.87 4.32
N PRO A 67 -13.13 14.65 5.61
CA PRO A 67 -13.58 15.72 6.49
C PRO A 67 -12.61 16.93 6.51
N PRO A 68 -13.12 18.16 6.78
CA PRO A 68 -12.43 19.40 6.44
C PRO A 68 -11.00 19.61 6.91
N LEU A 69 -10.57 19.03 8.03
CA LEU A 69 -9.21 19.29 8.53
C LEU A 69 -8.14 18.83 7.55
N PHE A 70 -8.34 17.68 6.92
CA PHE A 70 -7.33 17.12 6.04
C PHE A 70 -7.17 17.91 4.72
N PRO A 71 -8.22 18.19 3.94
CA PRO A 71 -8.09 18.99 2.72
C PRO A 71 -7.49 20.38 2.97
N TRP A 72 -7.84 21.02 4.09
CA TRP A 72 -7.28 22.32 4.46
C TRP A 72 -5.82 22.24 4.88
N LEU A 73 -5.42 21.21 5.63
CA LEU A 73 -4.02 20.95 5.94
C LEU A 73 -3.20 20.81 4.66
N VAL A 74 -3.67 20.03 3.69
CA VAL A 74 -3.01 19.86 2.39
C VAL A 74 -2.84 21.19 1.65
N VAL A 75 -3.88 22.03 1.62
CA VAL A 75 -3.81 23.35 1.00
C VAL A 75 -2.79 24.24 1.72
N VAL A 76 -2.78 24.26 3.05
CA VAL A 76 -1.81 25.05 3.83
C VAL A 76 -0.38 24.61 3.53
N LEU A 77 -0.10 23.31 3.56
CA LEU A 77 1.25 22.79 3.30
C LEU A 77 1.70 23.07 1.86
N TYR A 78 0.78 22.99 0.89
CA TYR A 78 1.05 23.41 -0.48
C TYR A 78 1.36 24.90 -0.58
N ARG A 79 0.61 25.78 0.07
CA ARG A 79 0.90 27.23 0.07
C ARG A 79 2.24 27.54 0.71
N LEU A 80 2.58 26.88 1.81
CA LEU A 80 3.89 27.00 2.45
C LEU A 80 5.01 26.51 1.53
N SER A 81 4.80 25.44 0.76
CA SER A 81 5.82 24.97 -0.20
C SER A 81 6.14 25.97 -1.31
N LEU A 82 5.19 26.86 -1.66
CA LEU A 82 5.41 27.90 -2.67
C LEU A 82 6.27 29.08 -2.17
N LEU A 83 6.53 29.16 -0.86
CA LEU A 83 7.43 30.16 -0.28
C LEU A 83 8.91 29.77 -0.47
N LEU A 84 9.18 28.55 -0.94
CA LEU A 84 10.52 28.03 -1.20
C LEU A 84 10.74 27.94 -2.71
N PRO A 85 11.92 28.34 -3.23
CA PRO A 85 12.26 28.15 -4.63
C PRO A 85 12.18 26.65 -5.01
N PRO A 86 11.64 26.29 -6.19
CA PRO A 86 11.63 24.90 -6.63
C PRO A 86 13.06 24.38 -6.80
N TRP A 87 13.26 23.08 -6.51
CA TRP A 87 14.46 22.33 -6.86
C TRP A 87 14.22 21.59 -8.20
N ASP A 88 15.13 20.68 -8.58
CA ASP A 88 15.01 19.83 -9.79
C ASP A 88 13.65 19.12 -9.88
N ASP A 89 13.15 18.56 -8.77
CA ASP A 89 11.76 18.08 -8.68
C ASP A 89 10.86 19.16 -8.04
N PRO A 90 9.89 19.73 -8.77
CA PRO A 90 9.02 20.79 -8.24
C PRO A 90 8.07 20.30 -7.13
N ARG A 91 8.00 19.00 -6.87
CA ARG A 91 7.18 18.40 -5.81
C ARG A 91 7.93 18.28 -4.48
N LEU A 92 9.26 18.47 -4.47
CA LEU A 92 10.13 18.24 -3.31
C LEU A 92 9.56 18.86 -2.04
N TRP A 93 9.39 20.19 -2.02
CA TRP A 93 8.98 20.89 -0.80
C TRP A 93 7.59 20.52 -0.32
N PHE A 94 6.64 20.30 -1.23
CA PHE A 94 5.31 19.83 -0.86
C PHE A 94 5.36 18.45 -0.22
N ASN A 95 6.07 17.50 -0.84
CA ASN A 95 6.21 16.14 -0.32
C ASN A 95 6.98 16.10 1.00
N THR A 96 8.03 16.91 1.15
CA THR A 96 8.76 17.07 2.40
C THR A 96 7.84 17.58 3.51
N LEU A 97 7.07 18.66 3.28
CA LEU A 97 6.17 19.22 4.29
C LEU A 97 5.05 18.25 4.68
N MET A 98 4.47 17.56 3.69
CA MET A 98 3.48 16.49 3.92
C MET A 98 4.09 15.35 4.74
N GLY A 99 5.24 14.83 4.32
CA GLY A 99 5.93 13.73 4.97
C GLY A 99 6.39 14.06 6.39
N LEU A 100 6.90 15.27 6.64
CA LEU A 100 7.25 15.73 7.99
C LEU A 100 6.03 15.84 8.90
N THR A 101 4.90 16.28 8.36
CA THR A 101 3.64 16.33 9.10
C THR A 101 3.19 14.93 9.48
N VAL A 102 3.19 13.98 8.53
CA VAL A 102 2.85 12.57 8.79
C VAL A 102 3.85 11.92 9.76
N LEU A 103 5.15 12.25 9.66
CA LEU A 103 6.20 11.76 10.56
C LEU A 103 5.95 12.16 12.01
N ALA A 104 5.46 13.38 12.27
CA ALA A 104 5.12 13.79 13.63
C ALA A 104 4.03 12.90 14.26
N PHE A 105 3.00 12.53 13.48
CA PHE A 105 1.97 11.60 13.93
C PHE A 105 2.49 10.17 14.05
N GLU A 106 3.39 9.73 13.17
CA GLU A 106 4.05 8.42 13.25
C GLU A 106 4.90 8.27 14.51
N VAL A 107 5.62 9.32 14.92
CA VAL A 107 6.33 9.36 16.21
C VAL A 107 5.33 9.22 17.37
N GLY A 108 4.21 9.95 17.28
CA GLY A 108 3.10 9.81 18.22
C GLY A 108 2.55 8.38 18.29
N ASN A 109 2.34 7.73 17.15
CA ASN A 109 1.88 6.33 17.05
C ASN A 109 2.87 5.40 17.75
N LEU A 110 4.16 5.50 17.45
CA LEU A 110 5.22 4.71 18.08
C LEU A 110 5.22 4.89 19.60
N MET A 111 5.16 6.13 20.07
CA MET A 111 5.13 6.44 21.51
C MET A 111 3.89 5.84 22.17
N LEU A 112 2.71 5.99 21.57
CA LEU A 112 1.47 5.43 22.11
C LEU A 112 1.49 3.91 22.12
N ILE A 113 2.00 3.26 21.06
CA ILE A 113 2.17 1.79 21.02
C ILE A 113 3.11 1.33 22.14
N TYR A 114 4.27 1.97 22.31
CA TYR A 114 5.19 1.66 23.40
C TYR A 114 4.53 1.83 24.78
N LEU A 115 3.83 2.94 25.00
CA LEU A 115 3.20 3.27 26.28
C LEU A 115 2.00 2.37 26.60
N ILE A 116 1.16 2.06 25.61
CA ILE A 116 0.06 1.11 25.74
C ILE A 116 0.63 -0.28 26.02
N GLY A 117 1.63 -0.72 25.26
CA GLY A 117 2.33 -2.00 25.46
C GLY A 117 2.91 -2.13 26.88
N CYS A 118 3.60 -1.09 27.36
CA CYS A 118 4.07 -0.96 28.74
C CYS A 118 2.94 -1.14 29.76
N ARG A 119 1.75 -0.59 29.47
CA ARG A 119 0.60 -0.63 30.38
C ARG A 119 -0.04 -2.02 30.45
N ILE A 120 -0.11 -2.73 29.34
CA ILE A 120 -0.78 -4.04 29.27
C ILE A 120 0.15 -5.22 29.63
N TRP A 121 1.44 -5.15 29.31
CA TRP A 121 2.38 -6.27 29.45
C TRP A 121 3.62 -5.96 30.30
N GLY A 122 3.80 -4.71 30.71
CA GLY A 122 5.06 -4.26 31.31
C GLY A 122 6.11 -3.86 30.27
N ARG A 123 7.28 -3.47 30.77
CA ARG A 123 8.27 -2.72 30.00
C ARG A 123 8.88 -3.50 28.84
N ASP A 124 9.27 -4.75 29.04
CA ASP A 124 10.01 -5.51 28.03
C ASP A 124 9.16 -5.75 26.79
N LYS A 125 7.88 -6.08 26.99
CA LYS A 125 6.91 -6.25 25.90
C LYS A 125 6.47 -4.92 25.29
N GLY A 126 6.40 -3.83 26.06
CA GLY A 126 6.23 -2.47 25.53
C GLY A 126 7.38 -2.07 24.59
N ARG A 127 8.62 -2.36 24.98
CA ARG A 127 9.81 -2.17 24.14
C ARG A 127 9.76 -3.04 22.88
N LEU A 128 9.41 -4.31 23.02
CA LEU A 128 9.25 -5.22 21.88
C LEU A 128 8.19 -4.72 20.89
N ALA A 129 7.05 -4.23 21.39
CA ALA A 129 6.01 -3.63 20.55
C ALA A 129 6.51 -2.42 19.77
N GLY A 130 7.30 -1.55 20.40
CA GLY A 130 7.94 -0.42 19.74
C GLY A 130 8.91 -0.84 18.62
N TRP A 131 9.76 -1.84 18.88
CA TRP A 131 10.66 -2.40 17.85
C TRP A 131 9.91 -3.08 16.70
N PHE A 132 8.85 -3.81 16.99
CA PHE A 132 8.00 -4.39 15.96
C PHE A 132 7.42 -3.31 15.08
N TYR A 133 6.82 -2.26 15.65
CA TYR A 133 6.24 -1.18 14.87
C TYR A 133 7.29 -0.41 14.04
N LEU A 134 8.49 -0.18 14.59
CA LEU A 134 9.61 0.40 13.84
C LEU A 134 9.93 -0.43 12.58
N GLY A 135 10.02 -1.76 12.72
CA GLY A 135 10.45 -2.67 11.65
C GLY A 135 9.35 -3.08 10.67
N LEU A 136 8.09 -2.70 10.88
CA LEU A 136 7.02 -3.05 9.94
C LEU A 136 7.07 -2.17 8.69
N PHE A 137 7.07 -2.84 7.53
CA PHE A 137 7.10 -2.20 6.23
C PHE A 137 5.84 -1.37 5.94
N ALA A 138 4.63 -1.90 6.20
CA ALA A 138 3.40 -1.22 5.81
C ALA A 138 3.20 0.17 6.45
N PRO A 139 3.33 0.39 7.76
CA PRO A 139 3.22 1.73 8.35
C PRO A 139 4.26 2.70 7.80
N PHE A 140 5.49 2.21 7.61
CA PHE A 140 6.57 2.97 6.98
C PHE A 140 6.22 3.39 5.56
N TYR A 141 5.84 2.44 4.71
CA TYR A 141 5.47 2.68 3.31
C TYR A 141 4.27 3.63 3.19
N THR A 142 3.23 3.40 4.00
CA THR A 142 2.06 4.29 4.06
C THR A 142 2.44 5.71 4.47
N ALA A 143 3.38 5.88 5.40
CA ALA A 143 3.83 7.21 5.83
C ALA A 143 4.53 8.02 4.73
N LEU A 144 5.10 7.36 3.72
CA LEU A 144 5.77 8.03 2.61
C LEU A 144 4.82 8.60 1.56
N GLY A 145 3.55 8.19 1.55
CA GLY A 145 2.66 8.57 0.46
C GLY A 145 1.18 8.73 0.76
N TRP A 146 0.72 8.47 1.98
CA TRP A 146 -0.70 8.48 2.36
C TRP A 146 -0.91 9.13 3.75
N PHE A 147 -2.16 9.43 4.08
CA PHE A 147 -2.56 10.19 5.28
C PHE A 147 -3.30 9.36 6.34
N ASP A 148 -3.10 8.05 6.39
CA ASP A 148 -3.85 7.18 7.32
C ASP A 148 -3.24 7.11 8.75
N ASN A 149 -1.99 7.56 8.92
CA ASN A 149 -1.31 7.57 10.21
C ASN A 149 -1.82 8.62 11.22
N PRO A 150 -2.22 9.85 10.80
CA PRO A 150 -2.81 10.82 11.72
C PRO A 150 -4.16 10.38 12.33
N PRO A 151 -5.14 9.85 11.58
CA PRO A 151 -6.34 9.30 12.20
C PRO A 151 -6.05 8.14 13.17
N LEU A 152 -5.07 7.28 12.85
CA LEU A 152 -4.59 6.23 13.75
C LEU A 152 -4.07 6.81 15.08
N PHE A 153 -3.30 7.89 15.02
CA PHE A 153 -2.79 8.57 16.23
C PHE A 153 -3.92 8.95 17.18
N PHE A 154 -5.02 9.52 16.67
CA PHE A 154 -6.15 9.90 17.51
C PHE A 154 -6.92 8.70 18.08
N ILE A 155 -6.97 7.57 17.37
CA ILE A 155 -7.52 6.30 17.90
C ILE A 155 -6.65 5.81 19.07
N LEU A 156 -5.33 5.75 18.88
CA LEU A 156 -4.39 5.29 19.91
C LEU A 156 -4.34 6.27 21.10
N LEU A 157 -4.46 7.58 20.86
CA LEU A 157 -4.47 8.59 21.89
C LEU A 157 -5.71 8.46 22.77
N ALA A 158 -6.91 8.31 22.17
CA ALA A 158 -8.13 8.08 22.91
C ALA A 158 -8.07 6.79 23.74
N LEU A 159 -7.57 5.70 23.15
CA LEU A 159 -7.34 4.43 23.86
C LEU A 159 -6.36 4.60 25.01
N TYR A 160 -5.22 5.27 24.80
CA TYR A 160 -4.26 5.52 25.86
C TYR A 160 -4.87 6.34 27.00
N LEU A 161 -5.62 7.39 26.70
CA LEU A 161 -6.33 8.20 27.70
C LEU A 161 -7.34 7.37 28.51
N TRP A 162 -8.03 6.41 27.88
CA TRP A 162 -8.91 5.47 28.59
C TRP A 162 -8.14 4.54 29.53
N LEU A 163 -6.94 4.12 29.16
CA LEU A 163 -6.06 3.30 30.00
C LEU A 163 -5.46 4.08 31.18
N LEU A 164 -5.54 5.41 31.13
CA LEU A 164 -5.13 6.33 32.20
C LEU A 164 -6.27 6.76 33.12
N LYS A 165 -7.46 6.15 33.00
CA LYS A 165 -8.66 6.52 33.76
C LYS A 165 -8.47 6.63 35.27
N ASP A 166 -7.58 5.81 35.84
CA ASP A 166 -7.31 5.79 37.28
C ASP A 166 -6.36 6.92 37.74
N ASN A 167 -5.60 7.53 36.82
CA ASN A 167 -4.52 8.49 37.14
C ASN A 167 -4.88 9.95 36.83
N LEU A 168 -5.76 10.20 35.84
CA LEU A 168 -6.00 11.55 35.29
C LEU A 168 -7.27 12.25 35.84
N GLY A 169 -7.95 11.65 36.82
CA GLY A 169 -9.17 12.21 37.41
C GLY A 169 -10.28 12.42 36.35
N PRO A 170 -11.06 13.51 36.37
CA PRO A 170 -12.10 13.75 35.37
C PRO A 170 -11.58 14.13 33.97
N ARG A 171 -10.32 14.56 33.86
CA ARG A 171 -9.81 15.26 32.66
C ARG A 171 -9.71 14.36 31.42
N PHE A 172 -9.38 13.08 31.60
CA PHE A 172 -9.26 12.16 30.47
C PHE A 172 -10.58 11.93 29.72
N ARG A 173 -11.73 12.19 30.37
CA ARG A 173 -13.07 12.01 29.78
C ARG A 173 -13.29 12.96 28.63
N TRP A 174 -13.12 14.27 28.85
CA TRP A 174 -13.26 15.25 27.78
C TRP A 174 -12.08 15.16 26.81
N ALA A 175 -10.85 14.92 27.29
CA ALA A 175 -9.68 14.81 26.40
C ALA A 175 -9.79 13.65 25.39
N SER A 176 -10.32 12.49 25.81
CA SER A 176 -10.55 11.37 24.88
C SER A 176 -11.70 11.66 23.89
N GLY A 177 -12.74 12.39 24.31
CA GLY A 177 -13.80 12.86 23.42
C GLY A 177 -13.27 13.85 22.37
N ILE A 178 -12.44 14.83 22.77
CA ILE A 178 -11.77 15.77 21.85
C ILE A 178 -10.85 15.01 20.89
N ALA A 179 -10.03 14.08 21.38
CA ALA A 179 -9.11 13.31 20.54
C ALA A 179 -9.87 12.56 19.44
N LEU A 180 -10.96 11.85 19.79
CA LEU A 180 -11.80 11.20 18.79
C LEU A 180 -12.52 12.18 17.86
N GLY A 181 -12.92 13.36 18.36
CA GLY A 181 -13.55 14.40 17.55
C GLY A 181 -12.61 14.98 16.49
N ILE A 182 -11.36 15.28 16.87
CA ILE A 182 -10.31 15.72 15.93
C ILE A 182 -10.01 14.59 14.94
N GLY A 183 -9.84 13.36 15.42
CA GLY A 183 -9.61 12.19 14.57
C GLY A 183 -10.72 12.00 13.54
N PHE A 184 -11.98 12.09 13.95
CA PHE A 184 -13.17 12.02 13.09
C PHE A 184 -13.16 13.12 12.02
N MET A 185 -12.72 14.33 12.38
CA MET A 185 -12.62 15.46 11.46
C MET A 185 -11.36 15.45 10.56
N LEU A 186 -10.46 14.49 10.74
CA LEU A 186 -9.42 14.14 9.77
C LEU A 186 -9.88 13.02 8.84
N LYS A 187 -10.52 11.99 9.40
CA LYS A 187 -11.13 10.86 8.68
C LYS A 187 -12.23 10.28 9.55
N ILE A 188 -13.33 9.78 9.00
CA ILE A 188 -14.48 9.34 9.82
C ILE A 188 -14.20 8.12 10.71
N VAL A 189 -13.14 7.35 10.43
CA VAL A 189 -12.84 6.04 11.03
C VAL A 189 -12.64 6.08 12.56
N PRO A 190 -11.95 7.07 13.19
CA PRO A 190 -11.82 7.15 14.64
C PRO A 190 -13.16 7.27 15.39
N GLY A 191 -14.21 7.80 14.76
CA GLY A 191 -15.55 7.88 15.36
C GLY A 191 -16.12 6.51 15.73
N LEU A 192 -15.66 5.42 15.09
CA LEU A 192 -16.08 4.06 15.41
C LEU A 192 -15.75 3.67 16.85
N ALA A 193 -14.72 4.26 17.46
CA ALA A 193 -14.33 3.99 18.84
C ALA A 193 -15.26 4.65 19.88
N LEU A 194 -16.08 5.63 19.46
CA LEU A 194 -16.87 6.46 20.38
C LEU A 194 -17.76 5.64 21.33
N PRO A 195 -18.57 4.66 20.86
CA PRO A 195 -19.44 3.85 21.72
C PRO A 195 -18.72 3.02 22.78
N LEU A 196 -17.48 2.58 22.54
CA LEU A 196 -16.69 1.85 23.55
C LEU A 196 -16.43 2.70 24.79
N GLY A 197 -16.24 4.01 24.63
CA GLY A 197 -16.12 4.96 25.73
C GLY A 197 -17.35 4.96 26.65
N PHE A 198 -18.55 4.68 26.12
CA PHE A 198 -19.77 4.66 26.94
C PHE A 198 -19.76 3.53 27.97
N ARG A 199 -19.12 2.40 27.65
CA ARG A 199 -18.92 1.28 28.59
C ARG A 199 -17.89 1.60 29.68
N LEU A 200 -16.97 2.53 29.42
CA LEU A 200 -16.00 3.00 30.40
C LEU A 200 -16.55 4.07 31.35
N PHE A 201 -17.66 4.72 30.98
CA PHE A 201 -18.25 5.85 31.71
C PHE A 201 -19.68 5.57 32.18
N PRO A 202 -19.88 4.66 33.17
CA PRO A 202 -21.22 4.29 33.62
C PRO A 202 -21.98 5.45 34.30
N LYS A 203 -21.27 6.48 34.80
CA LYS A 203 -21.89 7.67 35.40
C LYS A 203 -22.39 8.61 34.30
N LYS A 204 -23.68 8.97 34.33
CA LYS A 204 -24.32 9.89 33.36
C LYS A 204 -23.51 11.17 33.10
N LYS A 205 -23.00 11.84 34.15
CA LYS A 205 -22.17 13.05 34.02
C LYS A 205 -20.88 12.80 33.23
N SER A 206 -20.20 11.67 33.46
CA SER A 206 -18.97 11.30 32.74
C SER A 206 -19.25 11.02 31.28
N LEU A 207 -20.34 10.31 31.00
CA LEU A 207 -20.81 10.02 29.66
C LEU A 207 -21.15 11.30 28.90
N LEU A 208 -21.92 12.20 29.51
CA LEU A 208 -22.29 13.49 28.93
C LEU A 208 -21.06 14.35 28.62
N LEU A 209 -20.07 14.42 29.53
CA LEU A 209 -18.83 15.17 29.29
C LEU A 209 -18.02 14.60 28.12
N TYR A 210 -17.91 13.28 28.03
CA TYR A 210 -17.20 12.61 26.93
C TYR A 210 -17.92 12.81 25.59
N ALA A 211 -19.23 12.57 25.55
CA ALA A 211 -20.03 12.72 24.33
C ALA A 211 -20.11 14.18 23.88
N SER A 212 -20.35 15.12 24.80
CA SER A 212 -20.36 16.55 24.48
C SER A 212 -19.01 17.06 23.99
N ALA A 213 -17.89 16.60 24.58
CA ALA A 213 -16.56 16.98 24.11
C ALA A 213 -16.32 16.53 22.65
N PHE A 214 -16.72 15.30 22.30
CA PHE A 214 -16.70 14.83 20.91
C PHE A 214 -17.58 15.70 20.00
N THR A 215 -18.87 15.86 20.36
CA THR A 215 -19.85 16.60 19.55
C THR A 215 -19.46 18.06 19.36
N ILE A 216 -19.03 18.75 20.42
CA ILE A 216 -18.58 20.15 20.37
C ILE A 216 -17.35 20.27 19.47
N THR A 217 -16.38 19.35 19.58
CA THR A 217 -15.20 19.37 18.71
C THR A 217 -15.58 19.25 17.23
N VAL A 218 -16.44 18.26 16.90
CA VAL A 218 -16.94 18.07 15.52
C VAL A 218 -17.71 19.30 15.04
N ALA A 219 -18.59 19.84 15.89
CA ALA A 219 -19.42 21.00 15.56
C ALA A 219 -18.57 22.26 15.32
N LEU A 220 -17.60 22.57 16.20
CA LEU A 220 -16.74 23.74 16.07
C LEU A 220 -15.90 23.69 14.79
N ILE A 221 -15.38 22.52 14.43
CA ILE A 221 -14.59 22.35 13.21
C ILE A 221 -15.49 22.41 11.97
N SER A 222 -16.69 21.83 12.03
CA SER A 222 -17.64 21.80 10.91
C SER A 222 -18.31 23.16 10.66
N ALA A 223 -18.53 23.95 11.71
CA ALA A 223 -19.29 25.19 11.68
C ALA A 223 -18.87 26.16 10.56
N PRO A 224 -17.59 26.56 10.41
CA PRO A 224 -17.21 27.51 9.35
C PRO A 224 -17.56 26.99 7.95
N PHE A 225 -17.39 25.70 7.70
CA PHE A 225 -17.65 25.10 6.39
C PHE A 225 -19.14 24.94 6.10
N PHE A 226 -19.91 24.54 7.12
CA PHE A 226 -21.35 24.44 7.02
C PHE A 226 -22.01 25.82 6.83
N LEU A 227 -21.53 26.84 7.54
CA LEU A 227 -22.05 28.21 7.41
C LEU A 227 -21.67 28.84 6.06
N GLN A 228 -20.49 28.53 5.52
CA GLN A 228 -20.03 29.06 4.24
C GLN A 228 -20.75 28.42 3.04
N ASN A 229 -20.85 27.09 2.99
CA ASN A 229 -21.53 26.38 1.90
C ASN A 229 -22.09 25.03 2.38
N PRO A 230 -23.31 25.02 2.95
CA PRO A 230 -23.89 23.81 3.53
C PRO A 230 -24.11 22.72 2.48
N ARG A 231 -24.35 23.09 1.22
CA ARG A 231 -24.56 22.14 0.12
C ARG A 231 -23.29 21.35 -0.16
N LEU A 232 -22.15 22.01 -0.37
CA LEU A 232 -20.88 21.31 -0.61
C LEU A 232 -20.44 20.49 0.62
N PHE A 233 -20.64 21.04 1.82
CA PHE A 233 -20.33 20.34 3.06
C PHE A 233 -21.12 19.03 3.20
N ILE A 234 -22.44 19.06 3.01
CA ILE A 234 -23.28 17.85 3.06
C ILE A 234 -22.93 16.89 1.92
N THR A 235 -22.60 17.39 0.73
CA THR A 235 -22.19 16.59 -0.43
C THR A 235 -20.99 15.70 -0.13
N SER A 236 -20.03 16.17 0.68
CA SER A 236 -18.91 15.33 1.16
C SER A 236 -19.38 14.07 1.91
N PHE A 237 -20.33 14.22 2.83
CA PHE A 237 -20.90 13.09 3.57
C PHE A 237 -21.77 12.18 2.69
N ARG A 238 -22.53 12.77 1.76
CA ARG A 238 -23.27 12.00 0.74
C ARG A 238 -22.31 11.18 -0.13
N ALA A 239 -21.17 11.75 -0.51
CA ALA A 239 -20.16 11.05 -1.31
C ALA A 239 -19.48 9.92 -0.54
N MET A 240 -19.25 10.07 0.77
CA MET A 240 -18.74 8.99 1.62
C MET A 240 -19.77 7.86 1.79
N ALA A 241 -21.05 8.19 1.99
CA ALA A 241 -22.10 7.19 2.20
C ALA A 241 -22.57 6.50 0.90
N GLY A 242 -22.61 7.26 -0.20
CA GLY A 242 -23.15 6.87 -1.50
C GLY A 242 -22.16 6.21 -2.45
N ARG A 243 -20.89 6.09 -2.04
CA ARG A 243 -19.88 5.35 -2.79
C ARG A 243 -20.25 3.87 -2.97
N SER A 244 -19.90 3.33 -4.13
CA SER A 244 -19.97 1.89 -4.40
C SER A 244 -18.95 1.12 -3.55
N SER A 245 -19.00 -0.21 -3.57
CA SER A 245 -18.01 -1.05 -2.92
C SER A 245 -16.69 -1.05 -3.72
N TRP A 246 -15.55 -1.31 -3.06
CA TRP A 246 -14.28 -1.50 -3.78
C TRP A 246 -13.33 -2.34 -2.93
N GLU A 247 -12.47 -3.14 -3.57
CA GLU A 247 -11.39 -3.91 -2.92
C GLU A 247 -11.87 -4.73 -1.69
N THR A 248 -13.12 -5.19 -1.68
CA THR A 248 -13.72 -5.99 -0.60
C THR A 248 -14.46 -7.17 -1.18
N VAL A 249 -14.83 -8.14 -0.34
CA VAL A 249 -15.72 -9.24 -0.77
C VAL A 249 -17.04 -8.73 -1.34
N TRP A 250 -17.51 -7.56 -0.89
CA TRP A 250 -18.71 -6.91 -1.40
C TRP A 250 -18.49 -6.42 -2.84
N ALA A 251 -17.32 -5.84 -3.14
CA ALA A 251 -16.95 -5.46 -4.50
C ALA A 251 -16.85 -6.67 -5.44
N LEU A 252 -16.29 -7.78 -4.97
CA LEU A 252 -16.23 -9.02 -5.75
C LEU A 252 -17.63 -9.58 -6.04
N VAL A 253 -18.54 -9.55 -5.05
CA VAL A 253 -19.95 -9.90 -5.26
C VAL A 253 -20.58 -9.00 -6.31
N ASP A 254 -20.25 -7.72 -6.32
CA ASP A 254 -20.73 -6.73 -7.30
C ASP A 254 -20.03 -6.84 -8.67
N ASN A 255 -19.10 -7.79 -8.84
CA ASN A 255 -18.26 -7.96 -10.04
C ASN A 255 -17.41 -6.72 -10.37
N TYR A 256 -16.90 -6.05 -9.33
CA TYR A 256 -16.05 -4.88 -9.43
C TYR A 256 -14.62 -5.20 -8.97
N TYR A 257 -13.66 -4.97 -9.86
CA TYR A 257 -12.24 -5.30 -9.68
C TYR A 257 -11.32 -4.08 -9.75
N SER A 258 -11.85 -2.87 -9.53
CA SER A 258 -11.03 -1.66 -9.50
C SER A 258 -10.88 -1.12 -8.08
N TYR A 259 -10.00 -0.14 -7.92
CA TYR A 259 -9.81 0.58 -6.67
C TYR A 259 -10.93 1.59 -6.41
N GLY A 260 -10.96 2.16 -5.21
CA GLY A 260 -11.98 3.12 -4.80
C GLY A 260 -11.98 4.41 -5.63
N VAL A 261 -12.94 4.54 -6.54
CA VAL A 261 -13.20 5.76 -7.33
C VAL A 261 -14.45 6.47 -6.83
N ILE A 262 -14.46 7.80 -6.92
CA ILE A 262 -15.60 8.64 -6.54
C ILE A 262 -16.13 9.28 -7.81
N ALA A 263 -17.38 8.97 -8.15
CA ALA A 263 -18.05 9.62 -9.28
C ALA A 263 -18.40 11.08 -8.97
N GLY A 264 -18.51 11.88 -10.03
CA GLY A 264 -19.08 13.21 -9.99
C GLY A 264 -18.06 14.34 -9.88
N ASP A 265 -18.43 15.49 -10.43
CA ASP A 265 -17.60 16.69 -10.40
C ASP A 265 -17.58 17.30 -8.99
N ARG A 266 -16.36 17.57 -8.49
CA ARG A 266 -16.11 18.18 -7.17
C ARG A 266 -16.66 19.61 -7.06
N PHE A 267 -16.88 20.30 -8.18
CA PHE A 267 -17.49 21.64 -8.23
C PHE A 267 -19.01 21.61 -8.30
N SER A 268 -19.61 20.43 -8.42
CA SER A 268 -21.05 20.22 -8.50
C SER A 268 -21.59 19.51 -7.24
N THR A 269 -22.90 19.30 -7.16
CA THR A 269 -23.52 18.42 -6.15
C THR A 269 -24.24 17.25 -6.83
N PRO A 270 -23.51 16.17 -7.18
CA PRO A 270 -24.08 15.02 -7.87
C PRO A 270 -25.22 14.37 -7.10
N GLU A 271 -26.21 13.83 -7.82
CA GLU A 271 -27.29 13.06 -7.21
C GLU A 271 -26.81 11.70 -6.71
N SER A 272 -25.89 11.08 -7.45
CA SER A 272 -25.30 9.76 -7.17
C SER A 272 -23.76 9.82 -7.21
N PHE A 273 -23.14 9.03 -6.35
CA PHE A 273 -21.68 8.84 -6.27
C PHE A 273 -21.26 7.39 -6.59
N ALA A 274 -22.22 6.54 -6.95
CA ALA A 274 -21.97 5.15 -7.28
C ALA A 274 -21.35 5.05 -8.67
N VAL A 275 -20.25 4.30 -8.79
CA VAL A 275 -19.57 4.02 -10.07
C VAL A 275 -19.99 2.67 -10.68
N HIS A 276 -20.62 1.82 -9.86
CA HIS A 276 -21.21 0.56 -10.30
C HIS A 276 -22.44 0.22 -9.41
N PRO A 277 -23.40 -0.57 -9.91
CA PRO A 277 -24.54 -1.03 -9.11
C PRO A 277 -24.10 -1.99 -8.01
N SER A 278 -24.81 -1.97 -6.89
CA SER A 278 -24.61 -2.86 -5.74
C SER A 278 -25.60 -4.02 -5.85
N ARG A 279 -25.13 -5.26 -5.87
CA ARG A 279 -26.00 -6.46 -5.82
C ARG A 279 -26.57 -6.68 -4.43
N ILE A 280 -25.79 -6.33 -3.41
CA ILE A 280 -26.23 -6.32 -2.01
C ILE A 280 -26.38 -4.86 -1.59
N PRO A 281 -27.53 -4.40 -1.07
CA PRO A 281 -27.67 -3.04 -0.56
C PRO A 281 -26.63 -2.80 0.53
N GLY A 282 -25.76 -1.80 0.36
CA GLY A 282 -24.62 -1.60 1.26
C GLY A 282 -24.98 -1.26 2.72
N ILE A 283 -26.26 -1.02 3.03
CA ILE A 283 -26.77 -0.93 4.41
C ILE A 283 -26.75 -2.30 5.10
N VAL A 284 -26.88 -3.41 4.37
CA VAL A 284 -26.96 -4.76 4.94
C VAL A 284 -25.65 -5.17 5.63
N PRO A 285 -24.46 -5.09 5.00
CA PRO A 285 -23.19 -5.33 5.70
C PRO A 285 -23.01 -4.44 6.93
N PHE A 286 -23.41 -3.17 6.83
CA PHE A 286 -23.32 -2.22 7.94
C PHE A 286 -24.21 -2.60 9.13
N LEU A 287 -25.45 -3.07 8.89
CA LEU A 287 -26.34 -3.56 9.94
C LEU A 287 -25.81 -4.84 10.58
N LEU A 288 -25.25 -5.77 9.79
CA LEU A 288 -24.61 -6.97 10.31
C LEU A 288 -23.42 -6.62 11.23
N TRP A 289 -22.59 -5.68 10.81
CA TRP A 289 -21.55 -5.13 11.67
C TRP A 289 -22.11 -4.48 12.93
N GLY A 290 -23.22 -3.74 12.81
CA GLY A 290 -23.94 -3.17 13.94
C GLY A 290 -24.32 -4.21 14.99
N VAL A 291 -24.79 -5.40 14.56
CA VAL A 291 -25.07 -6.53 15.46
C VAL A 291 -23.81 -7.04 16.14
N VAL A 292 -22.72 -7.24 15.39
CA VAL A 292 -21.42 -7.65 15.96
C VAL A 292 -20.94 -6.62 16.99
N TYR A 293 -21.03 -5.33 16.66
CA TYR A 293 -20.61 -4.26 17.55
C TYR A 293 -21.48 -4.19 18.81
N LEU A 294 -22.80 -4.32 18.69
CA LEU A 294 -23.68 -4.43 19.85
C LEU A 294 -23.35 -5.65 20.72
N GLY A 295 -22.93 -6.77 20.12
CA GLY A 295 -22.41 -7.94 20.84
C GLY A 295 -21.15 -7.62 21.65
N ILE A 296 -20.17 -6.92 21.05
CA ILE A 296 -18.95 -6.45 21.72
C ILE A 296 -19.32 -5.52 22.89
N LEU A 297 -20.19 -4.53 22.63
CA LEU A 297 -20.64 -3.60 23.67
C LEU A 297 -21.33 -4.36 24.78
N SER A 298 -22.16 -5.36 24.48
CA SER A 298 -22.93 -6.15 25.46
C SER A 298 -22.08 -6.97 26.41
N TYR A 299 -20.77 -7.11 26.16
CA TYR A 299 -19.85 -7.73 27.09
C TYR A 299 -19.94 -7.08 28.48
N ARG A 300 -20.22 -7.90 29.51
CA ARG A 300 -20.33 -7.46 30.91
C ARG A 300 -19.05 -7.71 31.73
N GLY A 301 -18.09 -8.43 31.16
CA GLY A 301 -16.83 -8.72 31.84
C GLY A 301 -15.89 -7.52 31.90
N GLY A 302 -14.91 -7.55 32.80
CA GLY A 302 -14.15 -6.40 33.27
C GLY A 302 -13.52 -5.49 32.21
N TRP A 303 -14.26 -4.46 31.78
CA TRP A 303 -13.78 -3.24 31.09
C TRP A 303 -12.72 -2.46 31.90
N GLY A 304 -12.52 -2.85 33.15
CA GLY A 304 -11.39 -2.46 34.01
C GLY A 304 -10.04 -2.92 33.45
N GLU A 305 -9.99 -4.10 32.83
CA GLU A 305 -8.76 -4.73 32.39
C GLU A 305 -8.25 -4.08 31.09
N SER A 306 -7.01 -3.57 31.15
CA SER A 306 -6.39 -2.84 30.05
C SER A 306 -6.31 -3.66 28.76
N ARG A 307 -5.93 -4.94 28.87
CA ARG A 307 -5.80 -5.83 27.70
C ARG A 307 -7.14 -6.09 27.01
N ARG A 308 -8.21 -6.31 27.78
CA ARG A 308 -9.57 -6.50 27.24
C ARG A 308 -10.09 -5.26 26.52
N LEU A 309 -9.80 -4.08 27.05
CA LEU A 309 -10.16 -2.84 26.34
C LEU A 309 -9.44 -2.72 24.99
N VAL A 310 -8.12 -2.98 24.95
CA VAL A 310 -7.37 -2.99 23.69
C VAL A 310 -7.94 -4.03 22.72
N ALA A 311 -8.29 -5.23 23.21
CA ALA A 311 -8.93 -6.27 22.40
C ALA A 311 -10.30 -5.86 21.86
N ALA A 312 -11.12 -5.18 22.65
CA ALA A 312 -12.42 -4.68 22.21
C ALA A 312 -12.28 -3.62 21.10
N VAL A 313 -11.33 -2.69 21.24
CA VAL A 313 -11.02 -1.71 20.18
C VAL A 313 -10.54 -2.43 18.93
N ALA A 314 -9.55 -3.32 19.05
CA ALA A 314 -9.04 -4.11 17.93
C ALA A 314 -10.14 -4.87 17.18
N LEU A 315 -11.06 -5.49 17.92
CA LEU A 315 -12.17 -6.24 17.37
C LEU A 315 -13.19 -5.33 16.64
N VAL A 316 -13.49 -4.14 17.17
CA VAL A 316 -14.38 -3.18 16.50
C VAL A 316 -13.83 -2.74 15.15
N PHE A 317 -12.55 -2.34 15.09
CA PHE A 317 -11.93 -1.89 13.84
C PHE A 317 -11.75 -3.04 12.83
N THR A 318 -11.29 -4.20 13.29
CA THR A 318 -11.08 -5.36 12.39
C THR A 318 -12.41 -5.87 11.83
N SER A 319 -13.44 -5.98 12.68
CA SER A 319 -14.77 -6.36 12.20
C SER A 319 -15.37 -5.28 11.29
N TYR A 320 -15.14 -3.99 11.56
CA TYR A 320 -15.60 -2.94 10.64
C TYR A 320 -15.04 -3.14 9.23
N PHE A 321 -13.75 -3.41 9.07
CA PHE A 321 -13.17 -3.64 7.74
C PHE A 321 -13.63 -4.93 7.05
N LEU A 322 -14.18 -5.93 7.78
CA LEU A 322 -14.85 -7.07 7.17
C LEU A 322 -16.17 -6.68 6.49
N PHE A 323 -16.88 -5.70 7.06
CA PHE A 323 -18.22 -5.30 6.62
C PHE A 323 -18.26 -3.94 5.90
N ALA A 324 -17.13 -3.21 5.85
CA ALA A 324 -17.02 -1.95 5.14
C ALA A 324 -17.23 -2.19 3.64
N LYS A 325 -17.95 -1.27 2.96
CA LYS A 325 -18.13 -1.34 1.50
C LYS A 325 -16.80 -1.27 0.76
N GLY A 326 -15.87 -0.49 1.30
CA GLY A 326 -14.59 -0.20 0.68
C GLY A 326 -13.43 -0.46 1.62
N TYR A 327 -12.34 -0.96 1.07
CA TYR A 327 -11.05 -1.10 1.73
C TYR A 327 -9.98 -0.52 0.83
N SER A 328 -8.94 0.08 1.38
CA SER A 328 -7.77 0.41 0.58
C SER A 328 -6.52 -0.10 1.30
N PRO A 329 -5.47 -0.53 0.57
CA PRO A 329 -4.27 -1.14 1.14
C PRO A 329 -3.64 -0.35 2.29
N GLN A 330 -3.70 0.97 2.27
CA GLN A 330 -3.22 1.82 3.35
C GLN A 330 -4.02 1.70 4.66
N HIS A 331 -5.27 1.22 4.64
CA HIS A 331 -6.08 1.03 5.85
C HIS A 331 -5.54 -0.05 6.79
N ILE A 332 -4.59 -0.88 6.35
CA ILE A 332 -3.90 -1.84 7.22
C ILE A 332 -3.24 -1.18 8.44
N VAL A 333 -2.83 0.09 8.34
CA VAL A 333 -2.21 0.80 9.46
C VAL A 333 -3.15 0.92 10.67
N TYR A 334 -4.47 0.88 10.47
CA TYR A 334 -5.43 0.86 11.57
C TYR A 334 -5.43 -0.46 12.35
N LEU A 335 -4.88 -1.54 11.78
CA LEU A 335 -4.96 -2.89 12.35
C LEU A 335 -3.63 -3.35 12.96
N LEU A 336 -2.51 -3.04 12.31
CA LEU A 336 -1.17 -3.51 12.72
C LEU A 336 -0.81 -3.17 14.18
N PRO A 337 -1.07 -1.95 14.70
CA PRO A 337 -0.79 -1.63 16.09
C PRO A 337 -1.46 -2.58 17.07
N PHE A 338 -2.70 -3.01 16.79
CA PHE A 338 -3.44 -3.91 17.67
C PHE A 338 -2.90 -5.35 17.63
N ILE A 339 -2.44 -5.82 16.46
CA ILE A 339 -1.75 -7.11 16.34
C ILE A 339 -0.50 -7.11 17.23
N ILE A 340 0.32 -6.06 17.12
CA ILE A 340 1.56 -5.91 17.89
C ILE A 340 1.27 -5.82 19.40
N LEU A 341 0.26 -5.04 19.78
CA LEU A 341 -0.09 -4.84 21.19
C LEU A 341 -0.65 -6.11 21.83
N LEU A 342 -1.51 -6.86 21.14
CA LEU A 342 -2.18 -8.03 21.72
C LEU A 342 -1.37 -9.32 21.56
N MET A 343 -0.49 -9.39 20.56
CA MET A 343 0.36 -10.53 20.25
C MET A 343 1.82 -10.12 19.98
N PRO A 344 2.56 -9.60 20.99
CA PRO A 344 3.98 -9.24 20.87
C PRO A 344 4.87 -10.50 20.90
N ASN A 345 4.69 -11.37 19.91
CA ASN A 345 5.37 -12.65 19.71
C ASN A 345 5.42 -13.00 18.21
N LEU A 346 5.98 -14.17 17.86
CA LEU A 346 6.11 -14.63 16.48
C LEU A 346 4.76 -14.73 15.75
N LYS A 347 3.69 -15.15 16.44
CA LYS A 347 2.35 -15.24 15.87
C LYS A 347 1.85 -13.89 15.35
N GLY A 348 2.03 -12.82 16.14
CA GLY A 348 1.70 -11.46 15.71
C GLY A 348 2.55 -10.98 14.54
N ILE A 349 3.85 -11.31 14.53
CA ILE A 349 4.74 -11.01 13.38
C ILE A 349 4.20 -11.67 12.10
N VAL A 350 3.84 -12.95 12.16
CA VAL A 350 3.34 -13.71 11.01
C VAL A 350 2.05 -13.08 10.45
N TYR A 351 1.09 -12.73 11.31
CA TYR A 351 -0.11 -12.00 10.87
C TYR A 351 0.22 -10.67 10.21
N ALA A 352 1.12 -9.88 10.81
CA ALA A 352 1.50 -8.57 10.29
C ALA A 352 2.21 -8.65 8.92
N ILE A 353 3.13 -9.61 8.75
CA ILE A 353 3.83 -9.86 7.49
C ILE A 353 2.86 -10.31 6.41
N ILE A 354 2.00 -11.30 6.70
CA ILE A 354 1.07 -11.84 5.72
C ILE A 354 0.03 -10.79 5.29
N LEU A 355 -0.51 -10.00 6.21
CA LEU A 355 -1.38 -8.88 5.84
C LEU A 355 -0.66 -7.83 5.00
N THR A 356 0.58 -7.49 5.37
CA THR A 356 1.41 -6.56 4.57
C THR A 356 1.61 -7.10 3.16
N TRP A 357 1.93 -8.39 3.03
CA TRP A 357 2.11 -9.05 1.74
C TRP A 357 0.86 -8.98 0.88
N PHE A 358 -0.32 -9.37 1.40
CA PHE A 358 -1.56 -9.30 0.62
C PHE A 358 -1.92 -7.89 0.20
N ASN A 359 -1.63 -6.89 1.05
CA ASN A 359 -1.86 -5.50 0.69
C ASN A 359 -0.90 -5.00 -0.38
N LEU A 360 0.36 -5.46 -0.42
CA LEU A 360 1.28 -5.15 -1.53
C LEU A 360 0.91 -5.88 -2.81
N MET A 361 0.46 -7.13 -2.71
CA MET A 361 -0.04 -7.86 -3.87
C MET A 361 -1.29 -7.21 -4.46
N GLU A 362 -2.15 -6.60 -3.63
CA GLU A 362 -3.28 -5.81 -4.13
C GLU A 362 -2.84 -4.48 -4.72
N ALA A 363 -2.15 -3.63 -3.94
CA ALA A 363 -1.77 -2.28 -4.32
C ALA A 363 -0.82 -2.22 -5.52
N THR A 364 0.16 -3.12 -5.56
CA THR A 364 1.26 -3.10 -6.52
C THR A 364 1.20 -4.30 -7.45
N GLY A 365 0.98 -5.50 -6.92
CA GLY A 365 0.87 -6.70 -7.76
C GLY A 365 -0.28 -6.59 -8.76
N TYR A 366 -1.51 -6.40 -8.28
CA TYR A 366 -2.68 -6.37 -9.12
C TYR A 366 -2.84 -5.03 -9.85
N PHE A 367 -2.98 -3.91 -9.13
CA PHE A 367 -3.33 -2.64 -9.77
C PHE A 367 -2.25 -2.05 -10.69
N ILE A 368 -1.00 -2.50 -10.58
CA ILE A 368 0.12 -1.92 -11.32
C ILE A 368 0.76 -2.97 -12.23
N MET A 369 1.18 -4.11 -11.67
CA MET A 369 1.94 -5.10 -12.45
C MET A 369 1.04 -6.02 -13.30
N PHE A 370 -0.14 -6.40 -12.79
CA PHE A 370 -0.99 -7.42 -13.37
C PHE A 370 -2.49 -7.03 -13.40
N PRO A 371 -2.86 -5.89 -14.01
CA PRO A 371 -4.24 -5.36 -13.94
C PRO A 371 -5.28 -6.31 -14.56
N ASP A 372 -4.88 -7.10 -15.56
CA ASP A 372 -5.77 -8.05 -16.25
C ASP A 372 -5.97 -9.36 -15.46
N GLN A 373 -5.18 -9.58 -14.41
CA GLN A 373 -5.20 -10.83 -13.64
C GLN A 373 -6.20 -10.74 -12.48
N GLN A 374 -7.50 -10.64 -12.78
CA GLN A 374 -8.57 -10.49 -11.77
C GLN A 374 -8.55 -11.55 -10.66
N TRP A 375 -8.08 -12.76 -10.97
CA TRP A 375 -7.91 -13.84 -9.99
C TRP A 375 -6.94 -13.46 -8.86
N LEU A 376 -5.94 -12.61 -9.13
CA LEU A 376 -4.99 -12.13 -8.14
C LEU A 376 -5.71 -11.26 -7.12
N LEU A 377 -6.53 -10.30 -7.57
CA LEU A 377 -7.34 -9.47 -6.67
C LEU A 377 -8.34 -10.33 -5.87
N MET A 378 -9.02 -11.27 -6.52
CA MET A 378 -9.93 -12.19 -5.83
C MET A 378 -9.22 -12.95 -4.72
N LEU A 379 -8.03 -13.47 -5.00
CA LEU A 379 -7.21 -14.18 -4.04
C LEU A 379 -6.75 -13.27 -2.90
N THR A 380 -6.23 -12.07 -3.18
CA THR A 380 -5.76 -11.14 -2.13
C THR A 380 -6.90 -10.70 -1.22
N VAL A 381 -8.05 -10.34 -1.79
CA VAL A 381 -9.25 -9.95 -1.03
C VAL A 381 -9.76 -11.11 -0.18
N ALA A 382 -9.85 -12.33 -0.73
CA ALA A 382 -10.28 -13.51 0.01
C ALA A 382 -9.32 -13.83 1.17
N MET A 383 -8.01 -13.84 0.90
CA MET A 383 -7.00 -14.15 1.90
C MET A 383 -6.91 -13.08 2.99
N ARG A 384 -7.03 -11.79 2.64
CA ARG A 384 -7.15 -10.71 3.64
C ARG A 384 -8.40 -10.89 4.51
N THR A 385 -9.54 -11.21 3.89
CA THR A 385 -10.80 -11.42 4.62
C THR A 385 -10.68 -12.59 5.60
N LEU A 386 -10.09 -13.71 5.19
CA LEU A 386 -9.80 -14.84 6.08
C LEU A 386 -8.85 -14.43 7.21
N THR A 387 -7.85 -13.61 6.93
CA THR A 387 -6.92 -13.10 7.94
C THR A 387 -7.63 -12.19 8.96
N PHE A 388 -8.54 -11.32 8.50
CA PHE A 388 -9.36 -10.48 9.37
C PHE A 388 -10.30 -11.32 10.24
N LEU A 389 -10.91 -12.37 9.68
CA LEU A 389 -11.73 -13.32 10.45
C LEU A 389 -10.89 -14.02 11.53
N ALA A 390 -9.70 -14.50 11.18
CA ALA A 390 -8.79 -15.12 12.15
C ALA A 390 -8.41 -14.12 13.27
N LEU A 391 -8.06 -12.88 12.94
CA LEU A 391 -7.78 -11.82 13.91
C LEU A 391 -8.99 -11.48 14.79
N CYS A 392 -10.19 -11.40 14.21
CA CYS A 392 -11.42 -11.24 14.99
C CYS A 392 -11.58 -12.37 16.03
N ILE A 393 -11.25 -13.62 15.68
CA ILE A 393 -11.26 -14.74 16.63
C ILE A 393 -10.18 -14.57 17.71
N GLU A 394 -8.97 -14.14 17.37
CA GLU A 394 -7.90 -13.86 18.37
C GLU A 394 -8.32 -12.77 19.37
N TYR A 395 -8.90 -11.68 18.87
CA TYR A 395 -9.33 -10.56 19.69
C TYR A 395 -10.56 -10.93 20.52
N ALA A 396 -11.49 -11.70 19.96
CA ALA A 396 -12.61 -12.27 20.69
C ALA A 396 -12.12 -13.21 21.80
N ALA A 397 -11.15 -14.08 21.52
CA ALA A 397 -10.54 -14.94 22.53
C ALA A 397 -9.88 -14.14 23.65
N SER A 398 -9.24 -13.00 23.33
CA SER A 398 -8.66 -12.10 24.32
C SER A 398 -9.71 -11.35 25.15
N LEU A 399 -10.89 -11.09 24.59
CA LEU A 399 -12.00 -10.39 25.25
C LEU A 399 -12.84 -11.34 26.14
N TRP A 400 -13.28 -12.47 25.59
CA TRP A 400 -14.20 -13.40 26.23
C TRP A 400 -13.53 -14.64 26.87
N GLY A 401 -12.33 -15.03 26.43
CA GLY A 401 -11.62 -16.21 26.95
C GLY A 401 -12.26 -17.56 26.59
N GLY A 402 -11.94 -18.60 27.36
CA GLY A 402 -12.59 -19.93 27.29
C GLY A 402 -12.38 -20.68 25.97
N ARG A 403 -13.47 -21.26 25.43
CA ARG A 403 -13.46 -22.07 24.19
C ARG A 403 -12.89 -21.32 22.98
N LEU A 404 -13.04 -19.99 22.93
CA LEU A 404 -12.49 -19.16 21.86
C LEU A 404 -10.97 -19.18 21.81
N SER A 405 -10.28 -19.38 22.94
CA SER A 405 -8.81 -19.53 22.96
C SER A 405 -8.34 -20.81 22.28
N HIS A 406 -9.15 -21.88 22.34
CA HIS A 406 -8.88 -23.10 21.58
C HIS A 406 -9.14 -22.88 20.09
N LEU A 407 -10.27 -22.26 19.74
CA LEU A 407 -10.60 -21.92 18.35
C LEU A 407 -9.53 -21.03 17.71
N ALA A 408 -9.02 -20.03 18.43
CA ALA A 408 -7.97 -19.13 17.95
C ALA A 408 -6.66 -19.85 17.59
N ARG A 409 -6.31 -20.93 18.30
CA ARG A 409 -5.13 -21.74 17.96
C ARG A 409 -5.31 -22.46 16.62
N TRP A 410 -6.45 -23.11 16.44
CA TRP A 410 -6.75 -23.84 15.20
C TRP A 410 -7.00 -22.89 14.02
N ALA A 411 -7.65 -21.75 14.27
CA ALA A 411 -7.86 -20.71 13.27
C ALA A 411 -6.53 -20.23 12.71
N PHE A 412 -5.53 -19.94 13.57
CA PHE A 412 -4.19 -19.55 13.12
C PHE A 412 -3.52 -20.64 12.28
N THR A 413 -3.46 -21.88 12.77
CA THR A 413 -2.77 -22.96 12.04
C THR A 413 -3.44 -23.25 10.69
N GLY A 414 -4.77 -23.37 10.67
CA GLY A 414 -5.52 -23.61 9.44
C GLY A 414 -5.35 -22.47 8.43
N TRP A 415 -5.49 -21.23 8.89
CA TRP A 415 -5.24 -20.05 8.05
C TRP A 415 -3.81 -20.02 7.49
N LEU A 416 -2.80 -20.32 8.31
CA LEU A 416 -1.40 -20.28 7.87
C LEU A 416 -1.14 -21.30 6.76
N LEU A 417 -1.67 -22.51 6.90
CA LEU A 417 -1.57 -23.54 5.86
C LEU A 417 -2.25 -23.11 4.56
N ILE A 418 -3.44 -22.50 4.64
CA ILE A 418 -4.14 -21.95 3.46
C ILE A 418 -3.31 -20.84 2.81
N ALA A 419 -2.74 -19.92 3.59
CA ALA A 419 -1.92 -18.83 3.07
C ALA A 419 -0.65 -19.32 2.37
N LEU A 420 0.03 -20.31 2.95
CA LEU A 420 1.20 -20.95 2.33
C LEU A 420 0.80 -21.68 1.04
N GLY A 421 -0.30 -22.44 1.06
CA GLY A 421 -0.81 -23.12 -0.14
C GLY A 421 -1.15 -22.12 -1.26
N ALA A 422 -1.86 -21.03 -0.93
CA ALA A 422 -2.18 -19.97 -1.88
C ALA A 422 -0.93 -19.29 -2.46
N ALA A 423 0.09 -19.06 -1.64
CA ALA A 423 1.36 -18.50 -2.10
C ALA A 423 2.07 -19.45 -3.08
N VAL A 424 2.22 -20.72 -2.73
CA VAL A 424 2.88 -21.72 -3.60
C VAL A 424 2.14 -21.89 -4.92
N LEU A 425 0.81 -21.99 -4.89
CA LEU A 425 -0.02 -22.18 -6.08
C LEU A 425 -0.07 -20.94 -6.99
N SER A 426 0.17 -19.74 -6.45
CA SER A 426 0.13 -18.50 -7.25
C SER A 426 1.44 -18.24 -8.00
N ILE A 427 2.59 -18.76 -7.54
CA ILE A 427 3.91 -18.50 -8.16
C ILE A 427 3.97 -18.88 -9.65
N PRO A 428 3.60 -20.11 -10.08
CA PRO A 428 3.69 -20.47 -11.50
C PRO A 428 2.77 -19.64 -12.37
N ARG A 429 1.58 -19.30 -11.85
CA ARG A 429 0.57 -18.50 -12.56
C ARG A 429 1.02 -17.05 -12.72
N LEU A 430 1.63 -16.45 -11.68
CA LEU A 430 2.22 -15.12 -11.76
C LEU A 430 3.43 -15.10 -12.69
N GLY A 431 4.28 -16.14 -12.65
CA GLY A 431 5.37 -16.30 -13.59
C GLY A 431 4.87 -16.30 -15.03
N GLY A 432 3.90 -17.16 -15.35
CA GLY A 432 3.29 -17.21 -16.68
C GLY A 432 2.65 -15.89 -17.10
N ALA A 433 1.91 -15.23 -16.20
CA ALA A 433 1.31 -13.92 -16.48
C ALA A 433 2.36 -12.84 -16.75
N TYR A 434 3.44 -12.82 -15.96
CA TYR A 434 4.55 -11.90 -16.16
C TYR A 434 5.22 -12.09 -17.52
N PHE A 435 5.61 -13.34 -17.84
CA PHE A 435 6.21 -13.64 -19.14
C PHE A 435 5.28 -13.27 -20.29
N HIS A 436 4.00 -13.63 -20.20
CA HIS A 436 3.03 -13.31 -21.25
C HIS A 436 2.84 -11.80 -21.45
N THR A 437 2.65 -11.04 -20.37
CA THR A 437 2.49 -9.58 -20.44
C THR A 437 3.75 -8.91 -20.98
N ARG A 438 4.93 -9.37 -20.58
CA ARG A 438 6.20 -8.78 -21.05
C ARG A 438 6.50 -9.11 -22.50
N ILE A 439 6.22 -10.34 -22.95
CA ILE A 439 6.29 -10.70 -24.38
C ILE A 439 5.29 -9.85 -25.17
N ALA A 440 4.04 -9.70 -24.72
CA ALA A 440 3.04 -8.93 -25.45
C ALA A 440 3.38 -7.43 -25.58
N GLN A 441 4.17 -6.89 -24.64
CA GLN A 441 4.66 -5.50 -24.67
C GLN A 441 5.96 -5.32 -25.46
N GLU A 442 6.65 -6.40 -25.81
CA GLU A 442 7.93 -6.37 -26.49
C GLU A 442 7.74 -6.04 -27.98
N PRO A 443 8.32 -4.93 -28.50
CA PRO A 443 8.27 -4.60 -29.92
C PRO A 443 8.64 -5.76 -30.86
N CYS A 444 9.56 -6.62 -30.43
CA CYS A 444 10.06 -7.75 -31.22
C CYS A 444 9.44 -9.11 -30.85
N HIS A 445 8.23 -9.13 -30.28
CA HIS A 445 7.54 -10.37 -29.87
C HIS A 445 7.25 -11.36 -31.01
N GLU A 446 6.99 -10.86 -32.22
CA GLU A 446 6.80 -11.72 -33.39
C GLU A 446 8.10 -12.46 -33.75
N LEU A 447 9.25 -11.80 -33.62
CA LEU A 447 10.57 -12.43 -33.79
C LEU A 447 10.78 -13.54 -32.77
N ILE A 448 10.51 -13.29 -31.48
CA ILE A 448 10.60 -14.30 -30.42
C ILE A 448 9.79 -15.55 -30.81
N SER A 449 8.53 -15.34 -31.23
CA SER A 449 7.62 -16.42 -31.59
C SER A 449 8.12 -17.21 -32.81
N ARG A 450 8.64 -16.51 -33.83
CA ARG A 450 9.16 -17.16 -35.04
C ARG A 450 10.48 -17.90 -34.80
N VAL A 451 11.40 -17.36 -34.01
CA VAL A 451 12.65 -18.03 -33.61
C VAL A 451 12.36 -19.27 -32.76
N ALA A 452 11.36 -19.22 -31.88
CA ALA A 452 10.93 -20.37 -31.11
C ALA A 452 10.33 -21.49 -31.99
N LEU A 453 9.62 -21.13 -33.07
CA LEU A 453 9.03 -22.07 -34.02
C LEU A 453 10.05 -22.62 -35.04
N HIS A 454 10.93 -21.77 -35.55
CA HIS A 454 11.92 -22.09 -36.58
C HIS A 454 13.27 -22.33 -35.93
N LYS A 455 13.38 -23.35 -35.07
CA LYS A 455 14.69 -23.69 -34.50
C LYS A 455 15.66 -23.96 -35.67
N PRO A 456 16.80 -23.26 -35.77
CA PRO A 456 17.71 -23.46 -36.88
C PRO A 456 18.23 -24.90 -36.87
N GLU A 457 18.35 -25.50 -38.05
CA GLU A 457 18.95 -26.82 -38.23
C GLU A 457 20.48 -26.71 -38.16
N GLY A 458 21.11 -27.62 -37.40
CA GLY A 458 22.57 -27.64 -37.20
C GLY A 458 23.07 -26.72 -36.09
N ASP A 459 24.40 -26.60 -35.97
CA ASP A 459 25.08 -25.78 -34.96
C ASP A 459 25.05 -24.30 -35.36
N VAL A 460 23.87 -23.69 -35.37
CA VAL A 460 23.65 -22.26 -35.64
C VAL A 460 23.40 -21.52 -34.33
N ALA A 461 24.04 -20.36 -34.16
CA ALA A 461 23.85 -19.52 -32.98
C ALA A 461 23.13 -18.22 -33.30
N LEU A 462 22.42 -17.68 -32.31
CA LEU A 462 21.90 -16.32 -32.37
C LEU A 462 23.01 -15.33 -32.02
N LEU A 463 23.27 -14.37 -32.91
CA LEU A 463 24.23 -13.30 -32.68
C LEU A 463 23.49 -11.97 -32.55
N PHE A 464 23.56 -11.36 -31.36
CA PHE A 464 23.05 -10.03 -31.10
C PHE A 464 24.12 -8.99 -31.43
N LEU A 465 23.70 -7.90 -32.06
CA LEU A 465 24.58 -6.79 -32.42
C LEU A 465 24.69 -5.74 -31.32
N GLY A 466 23.68 -5.66 -30.44
CA GLY A 466 23.63 -4.75 -29.30
C GLY A 466 23.17 -5.42 -28.00
N GLY A 467 23.70 -4.94 -26.87
CA GLY A 467 23.48 -5.44 -25.52
C GLY A 467 22.06 -5.20 -25.03
N GLU A 468 21.47 -4.05 -25.38
CA GLU A 468 20.08 -3.74 -24.99
C GLU A 468 19.08 -4.73 -25.61
N LEU A 469 19.21 -5.02 -26.91
CA LEU A 469 18.34 -5.97 -27.60
C LEU A 469 18.57 -7.40 -27.08
N HIS A 470 19.82 -7.76 -26.83
CA HIS A 470 20.17 -9.03 -26.18
C HIS A 470 19.46 -9.17 -24.83
N ASP A 471 19.60 -8.20 -23.93
CA ASP A 471 19.07 -8.27 -22.56
C ASP A 471 17.53 -8.34 -22.55
N ARG A 472 16.89 -7.65 -23.50
CA ARG A 472 15.44 -7.68 -23.68
C ARG A 472 14.94 -9.04 -24.17
N LEU A 473 15.60 -9.65 -25.17
CA LEU A 473 15.08 -10.86 -25.82
C LEU A 473 15.56 -12.16 -25.16
N TYR A 474 16.75 -12.18 -24.56
CA TYR A 474 17.39 -13.37 -24.00
C TYR A 474 16.49 -14.20 -23.06
N PRO A 475 15.69 -13.61 -22.15
CA PRO A 475 14.81 -14.38 -21.27
C PRO A 475 13.75 -15.24 -21.98
N TYR A 476 13.46 -14.95 -23.25
CA TYR A 476 12.42 -15.61 -24.05
C TYR A 476 12.98 -16.58 -25.08
N LEU A 477 14.30 -16.60 -25.30
CA LEU A 477 14.91 -17.44 -26.32
C LEU A 477 14.99 -18.90 -25.87
N PRO A 478 14.85 -19.87 -26.80
CA PRO A 478 15.07 -21.27 -26.49
C PRO A 478 16.48 -21.51 -25.98
N ARG A 479 16.61 -22.11 -24.78
CA ARG A 479 17.92 -22.47 -24.19
C ARG A 479 18.75 -23.46 -25.02
N SER A 480 18.15 -24.06 -26.04
CA SER A 480 18.81 -24.99 -26.94
C SER A 480 19.59 -24.32 -28.08
N ILE A 481 19.47 -23.00 -28.25
CA ILE A 481 20.19 -22.25 -29.27
C ILE A 481 21.31 -21.48 -28.57
N PRO A 482 22.58 -21.64 -28.96
CA PRO A 482 23.66 -20.82 -28.42
C PRO A 482 23.39 -19.34 -28.73
N VAL A 483 23.57 -18.46 -27.75
CA VAL A 483 23.38 -17.01 -27.91
C VAL A 483 24.71 -16.31 -27.64
N TYR A 484 25.07 -15.41 -28.54
CA TYR A 484 26.27 -14.60 -28.50
C TYR A 484 25.92 -13.12 -28.63
N LEU A 485 26.70 -12.27 -27.96
CA LEU A 485 26.64 -10.82 -28.09
C LEU A 485 27.94 -10.34 -28.74
N LEU A 486 27.82 -9.58 -29.82
CA LEU A 486 28.95 -8.94 -30.46
C LEU A 486 29.51 -7.84 -29.54
N PRO A 487 30.84 -7.71 -29.36
CA PRO A 487 31.40 -6.65 -28.54
C PRO A 487 30.93 -5.26 -28.99
N GLU A 488 30.39 -4.49 -28.05
CA GLU A 488 29.96 -3.09 -28.24
C GLU A 488 31.10 -2.11 -27.95
N GLU A 489 31.97 -2.47 -27.02
CA GLU A 489 33.12 -1.66 -26.61
C GLU A 489 34.41 -2.48 -26.70
N PRO A 490 35.58 -1.84 -26.92
CA PRO A 490 36.86 -2.52 -26.86
C PRO A 490 37.11 -3.11 -25.46
N LEU A 491 37.23 -4.42 -25.38
CA LEU A 491 37.63 -5.22 -24.22
C LEU A 491 39.13 -5.05 -23.89
N SER A 492 39.92 -4.52 -24.83
CA SER A 492 41.35 -4.22 -24.72
C SER A 492 41.68 -2.90 -25.41
N THR A 493 42.96 -2.49 -25.42
CA THR A 493 43.41 -1.25 -26.08
C THR A 493 43.33 -1.28 -27.62
N GLY A 494 42.74 -2.32 -28.22
CA GLY A 494 42.60 -2.48 -29.67
C GLY A 494 41.42 -1.71 -30.27
N ALA A 495 41.37 -1.64 -31.60
CA ALA A 495 40.20 -1.11 -32.29
C ALA A 495 39.02 -2.10 -32.18
N LEU A 496 37.82 -1.58 -31.92
CA LEU A 496 36.60 -2.38 -31.77
C LEU A 496 36.39 -3.39 -32.92
N GLY A 497 36.68 -2.99 -34.16
CA GLY A 497 36.58 -3.86 -35.33
C GLY A 497 37.50 -5.08 -35.27
N GLU A 498 38.73 -4.94 -34.75
CA GLU A 498 39.64 -6.09 -34.60
C GLU A 498 39.13 -7.08 -33.55
N GLU A 499 38.54 -6.58 -32.47
CA GLU A 499 37.99 -7.43 -31.43
C GLU A 499 36.72 -8.15 -31.87
N ARG A 500 35.83 -7.45 -32.58
CA ARG A 500 34.68 -8.08 -33.23
C ARG A 500 35.13 -9.16 -34.21
N ALA A 501 36.16 -8.91 -35.01
CA ALA A 501 36.72 -9.92 -35.92
C ALA A 501 37.28 -11.14 -35.16
N LYS A 502 38.12 -10.92 -34.14
CA LYS A 502 38.66 -12.00 -33.28
C LYS A 502 37.54 -12.81 -32.62
N PHE A 503 36.50 -12.14 -32.14
CA PHE A 503 35.32 -12.76 -31.54
C PHE A 503 34.62 -13.69 -32.54
N ILE A 504 34.28 -13.17 -33.73
CA ILE A 504 33.58 -13.95 -34.76
C ILE A 504 34.43 -15.12 -35.24
N THR A 505 35.74 -14.94 -35.45
CA THR A 505 36.64 -16.04 -35.84
C THR A 505 36.69 -17.14 -34.80
N ARG A 506 36.74 -16.79 -33.51
CA ARG A 506 36.74 -17.75 -32.41
C ARG A 506 35.44 -18.55 -32.35
N VAL A 507 34.30 -17.89 -32.53
CA VAL A 507 32.98 -18.53 -32.44
C VAL A 507 32.66 -19.35 -33.71
N ARG A 508 33.10 -18.89 -34.88
CA ARG A 508 32.95 -19.58 -36.18
C ARG A 508 33.55 -20.98 -36.19
N GLY A 509 34.65 -21.21 -35.47
CA GLY A 509 35.31 -22.53 -35.43
C GLY A 509 34.46 -23.66 -34.82
N GLN A 510 33.26 -23.35 -34.30
CA GLN A 510 32.38 -24.29 -33.60
C GLN A 510 30.96 -24.32 -34.16
N LEU A 511 30.65 -23.52 -35.19
CA LEU A 511 29.29 -23.30 -35.67
C LEU A 511 29.21 -23.36 -37.20
N ASN A 512 28.06 -23.79 -37.70
CA ASN A 512 27.74 -23.84 -39.13
C ASN A 512 27.16 -22.51 -39.66
N GLY A 513 26.78 -21.59 -38.77
CA GLY A 513 26.14 -20.34 -39.17
C GLY A 513 25.79 -19.42 -38.00
N PHE A 514 25.45 -18.17 -38.33
CA PHE A 514 24.85 -17.21 -37.40
C PHE A 514 23.46 -16.81 -37.88
N TRP A 515 22.55 -16.66 -36.92
CA TRP A 515 21.31 -15.93 -37.05
C TRP A 515 21.47 -14.60 -36.32
N VAL A 516 21.74 -13.55 -37.09
CA VAL A 516 22.00 -12.22 -36.57
C VAL A 516 20.69 -11.53 -36.28
N VAL A 517 20.45 -11.19 -35.01
CA VAL A 517 19.25 -10.49 -34.56
C VAL A 517 19.55 -8.99 -34.56
N VAL A 518 18.74 -8.22 -35.28
CA VAL A 518 18.93 -6.78 -35.47
C VAL A 518 17.65 -6.01 -35.14
N ASP A 519 17.77 -4.92 -34.37
CA ASP A 519 16.72 -3.90 -34.22
C ASP A 519 16.90 -2.83 -35.32
N LYS A 520 15.93 -2.76 -36.25
CA LYS A 520 15.94 -1.79 -37.35
C LYS A 520 15.76 -0.36 -36.88
N GLY A 521 15.19 -0.16 -35.69
CA GLY A 521 14.99 1.15 -35.07
C GLY A 521 16.22 1.67 -34.34
N ASN A 522 17.23 0.83 -34.08
CA ASN A 522 18.44 1.21 -33.35
C ASN A 522 19.61 1.50 -34.32
N PRO A 523 20.10 2.75 -34.41
CA PRO A 523 21.21 3.10 -35.28
C PRO A 523 22.51 2.33 -34.99
N SER A 524 22.77 2.00 -33.73
CA SER A 524 23.97 1.25 -33.32
C SER A 524 23.96 -0.17 -33.91
N ASP A 525 22.79 -0.82 -33.87
CA ASP A 525 22.58 -2.13 -34.48
C ASP A 525 22.77 -2.10 -35.99
N GLN A 526 22.32 -1.04 -36.67
CA GLN A 526 22.49 -0.86 -38.12
C GLN A 526 23.97 -0.66 -38.51
N GLU A 527 24.73 0.12 -37.72
CA GLU A 527 26.16 0.30 -37.94
C GLU A 527 26.93 -1.01 -37.72
N ALA A 528 26.62 -1.73 -36.64
CA ALA A 528 27.20 -3.04 -36.37
C ALA A 528 26.85 -4.07 -37.46
N LEU A 529 25.64 -4.02 -38.00
CA LEU A 529 25.21 -4.86 -39.12
C LEU A 529 26.01 -4.54 -40.39
N ALA A 530 26.16 -3.26 -40.74
CA ALA A 530 26.95 -2.84 -41.89
C ALA A 530 28.42 -3.26 -41.78
N TRP A 531 29.00 -3.16 -40.57
CA TRP A 531 30.33 -3.69 -40.30
C TRP A 531 30.39 -5.21 -40.50
N LEU A 532 29.39 -5.95 -39.99
CA LEU A 532 29.34 -7.40 -40.09
C LEU A 532 29.19 -7.86 -41.54
N GLU A 533 28.38 -7.17 -42.35
CA GLU A 533 28.24 -7.42 -43.78
C GLU A 533 29.54 -7.15 -44.55
N GLY A 534 30.29 -6.12 -44.15
CA GLY A 534 31.64 -5.88 -44.67
C GLY A 534 32.63 -7.00 -44.33
N PHE A 535 32.42 -7.71 -43.22
CA PHE A 535 33.31 -8.77 -42.74
C PHE A 535 32.93 -10.19 -43.22
N LEU A 536 31.64 -10.53 -43.21
CA LEU A 536 31.12 -11.87 -43.56
C LEU A 536 30.49 -11.93 -44.96
N GLY A 537 30.29 -10.80 -45.63
CA GLY A 537 29.47 -10.68 -46.84
C GLY A 537 28.00 -10.41 -46.53
N GLN A 538 27.17 -10.23 -47.55
CA GLN A 538 25.73 -10.00 -47.38
C GLN A 538 25.03 -11.27 -46.86
N GLY A 539 24.23 -11.11 -45.80
CA GLY A 539 23.40 -12.18 -45.26
C GLY A 539 22.03 -12.25 -45.92
N GLU A 540 21.27 -13.32 -45.65
CA GLU A 540 19.91 -13.50 -46.15
C GLU A 540 18.90 -13.25 -45.02
N THR A 541 17.95 -12.34 -45.20
CA THR A 541 16.90 -12.11 -44.20
C THR A 541 15.98 -13.34 -44.15
N VAL A 542 15.99 -14.06 -43.03
CA VAL A 542 15.19 -15.27 -42.83
C VAL A 542 13.93 -15.00 -42.02
N ILE A 543 13.93 -13.97 -41.17
CA ILE A 543 12.76 -13.54 -40.40
C ILE A 543 12.68 -12.03 -40.45
N GLU A 544 11.55 -11.51 -40.90
CA GLU A 544 11.19 -10.09 -40.78
C GLU A 544 9.94 -9.95 -39.92
N ALA A 545 10.05 -9.19 -38.82
CA ALA A 545 9.05 -9.12 -37.76
C ALA A 545 9.00 -7.71 -37.15
N GLY A 546 8.23 -6.81 -37.78
CA GLY A 546 8.07 -5.43 -37.35
C GLY A 546 9.40 -4.67 -37.32
N GLN A 547 9.80 -4.22 -36.12
CA GLN A 547 11.04 -3.47 -35.92
C GLN A 547 12.29 -4.35 -35.83
N CYS A 548 12.16 -5.67 -35.70
CA CYS A 548 13.29 -6.57 -35.67
C CYS A 548 13.36 -7.49 -36.89
N ALA A 549 14.57 -7.95 -37.20
CA ALA A 549 14.80 -8.99 -38.19
C ALA A 549 15.86 -10.00 -37.70
N VAL A 550 15.83 -11.19 -38.31
CA VAL A 550 16.90 -12.18 -38.23
C VAL A 550 17.50 -12.37 -39.61
N ILE A 551 18.82 -12.20 -39.70
CA ILE A 551 19.59 -12.32 -40.93
C ILE A 551 20.52 -13.54 -40.78
N SER A 552 20.42 -14.49 -41.70
CA SER A 552 21.20 -15.72 -41.72
C SER A 552 22.53 -15.50 -42.43
N TYR A 553 23.62 -15.91 -41.79
CA TYR A 553 24.97 -15.92 -42.32
C TYR A 553 25.51 -17.36 -42.24
N PRO A 554 25.37 -18.16 -43.30
CA PRO A 554 25.94 -19.51 -43.34
C PRO A 554 27.47 -19.41 -43.36
N LEU A 555 28.13 -20.16 -42.47
CA LEU A 555 29.59 -20.22 -42.41
C LEU A 555 30.03 -21.43 -43.24
N LYS A 556 30.55 -21.17 -44.44
CA LYS A 556 31.20 -22.19 -45.26
C LYS A 556 32.58 -22.55 -44.75
#